data_AF-A0A814WDL8-F1
#
_entry.id   AF-A0A814WDL8-F1
#
_cell.length_a   1.000
_cell.length_b   1.000
_cell.length_c   1.000
_cell.angle_alpha   90.00
_cell.angle_beta   90.00
_cell.angle_gamma   90.00
#
_symmetry.space_group_name_H-M   'P 1'
#
loop_
_entity.id
_entity.type
_entity.pdbx_description
1 polymer ?
#
loop_
_entity_poly.entity_id
_entity_poly.type
_entity_poly.pdbx_seq_one_letter_code
_entity_poly.pdbx_strand_id
1 'polypeptide(L)'
;MRSYLFNLSILLSRQFITLISIDRWLVTSSSAWLRRQSSPKTTQWLIIGSVIFWSLYAMHALIGYGSNPSGCYPSPGTIYSLFSSIDAIMTAVLSSVIMIIFSILTLHNLRLNSIRRIQPSTMQHTLVTVPERQRRSKRNTQFLRLSLLQVLVFIILNSGWTVFAIFSAVSKPAALGHFRPQE
;
A
#
# COMPACT_ATOMS: atom_id res chain seq x y z
N MET A 1 4.59 0.30 -24.21
CA MET A 1 5.26 -0.52 -23.15
C MET A 1 5.77 0.29 -21.96
N ARG A 2 6.50 1.40 -22.13
CA ARG A 2 7.07 2.17 -20.99
C ARG A 2 6.00 2.65 -19.98
N SER A 3 4.88 3.21 -20.46
CA SER A 3 3.78 3.66 -19.59
C SER A 3 3.09 2.51 -18.85
N TYR A 4 2.99 1.33 -19.47
CA TYR A 4 2.45 0.13 -18.83
C TYR A 4 3.35 -0.33 -17.66
N LEU A 5 4.66 -0.47 -17.91
CA LEU A 5 5.63 -0.87 -16.88
C LEU A 5 5.68 0.12 -15.72
N PHE A 6 5.56 1.42 -16.02
CA PHE A 6 5.51 2.46 -15.00
C PHE A 6 4.26 2.34 -14.11
N ASN A 7 3.07 2.20 -14.70
CA ASN A 7 1.82 2.01 -13.96
C ASN A 7 1.84 0.72 -13.13
N LEU A 8 2.29 -0.39 -13.73
CA LEU A 8 2.44 -1.67 -13.04
C LEU A 8 3.42 -1.55 -11.87
N SER A 9 4.55 -0.86 -12.05
CA SER A 9 5.56 -0.66 -11.00
C SER A 9 5.01 0.16 -9.83
N ILE A 10 4.25 1.24 -10.10
CA ILE A 10 3.59 2.02 -9.05
C ILE A 10 2.59 1.15 -8.29
N LEU A 11 1.77 0.39 -9.00
CA LEU A 11 0.75 -0.46 -8.41
C LEU A 11 1.37 -1.60 -7.57
N LEU A 12 2.40 -2.28 -8.08
CA LEU A 12 3.14 -3.30 -7.33
C LEU A 12 3.85 -2.70 -6.12
N SER A 13 4.47 -1.53 -6.25
CA SER A 13 5.13 -0.87 -5.13
C SER A 13 4.13 -0.62 -4.00
N ARG A 14 2.98 -0.01 -4.29
CA ARG A 14 1.86 0.20 -3.35
C ARG A 14 1.48 -1.07 -2.61
N GLN A 15 1.31 -2.16 -3.35
CA GLN A 15 0.90 -3.45 -2.79
C GLN A 15 1.96 -4.07 -1.89
N PHE A 16 3.24 -3.96 -2.26
CA PHE A 16 4.31 -4.41 -1.37
C PHE A 16 4.37 -3.62 -0.08
N ILE A 17 4.18 -2.30 -0.10
CA ILE A 17 4.13 -1.50 1.15
C ILE A 17 2.99 -1.98 2.05
N THR A 18 1.82 -2.22 1.46
CA THR A 18 0.64 -2.74 2.16
C THR A 18 0.92 -4.11 2.77
N LEU A 19 1.48 -5.06 2.00
CA LEU A 19 1.85 -6.39 2.47
C LEU A 19 2.89 -6.35 3.59
N ILE A 20 3.90 -5.48 3.48
CA ILE A 20 4.90 -5.29 4.55
C ILE A 20 4.23 -4.76 5.82
N SER A 21 3.24 -3.86 5.70
CA SER A 21 2.50 -3.34 6.85
C SER A 21 1.66 -4.43 7.52
N ILE A 22 1.02 -5.31 6.74
CA ILE A 22 0.28 -6.48 7.23
C ILE A 22 1.22 -7.47 7.92
N ASP A 23 2.35 -7.81 7.29
CA ASP A 23 3.33 -8.72 7.85
C ASP A 23 3.84 -8.22 9.21
N ARG A 24 4.17 -6.92 9.30
CA ARG A 24 4.57 -6.29 10.57
C ARG A 24 3.48 -6.39 11.65
N TRP A 25 2.22 -6.22 11.28
CA TRP A 25 1.10 -6.43 12.21
C TRP A 25 1.00 -7.89 12.67
N LEU A 26 1.10 -8.86 11.76
CA LEU A 26 1.05 -10.28 12.08
C LEU A 26 2.18 -10.70 13.03
N VAL A 27 3.41 -10.21 12.82
CA VAL A 27 4.57 -10.49 13.67
C VAL A 27 4.41 -9.88 15.07
N THR A 28 3.80 -8.69 15.16
CA THR A 28 3.63 -7.98 16.45
C THR A 28 2.37 -8.40 17.21
N SER A 29 1.45 -9.10 16.57
CA SER A 29 0.23 -9.61 17.19
C SER A 29 0.52 -10.58 18.33
N SER A 30 -0.33 -10.54 19.36
CA SER A 30 -0.23 -11.41 20.55
C SER A 30 -0.66 -12.86 20.26
N SER A 31 -1.49 -13.08 19.23
CA SER A 31 -1.97 -14.41 18.87
C SER A 31 -0.89 -15.24 18.18
N ALA A 32 -0.63 -16.44 18.71
CA ALA A 32 0.31 -17.38 18.11
C ALA A 32 -0.12 -17.84 16.71
N TRP A 33 -1.44 -17.93 16.46
CA TRP A 33 -1.98 -18.29 15.16
C TRP A 33 -1.68 -17.21 14.10
N LEU A 34 -1.90 -15.94 14.43
CA LEU A 34 -1.58 -14.81 13.54
C LEU A 34 -0.07 -14.73 13.26
N ARG A 35 0.77 -14.94 14.27
CA ARG A 35 2.23 -14.97 14.09
C ARG A 35 2.69 -16.12 13.20
N ARG A 36 2.01 -17.27 13.23
CA ARG A 36 2.32 -18.42 12.37
C ARG A 36 2.02 -18.12 10.89
N GLN A 37 1.09 -17.22 10.60
CA GLN A 37 0.77 -16.82 9.22
C GLN A 37 1.87 -15.96 8.58
N SER A 38 2.67 -15.24 9.36
CA SER A 38 3.89 -14.54 8.89
C SER A 38 5.07 -15.51 8.66
N SER A 39 4.78 -16.74 8.22
CA SER A 39 5.84 -17.67 7.84
C SER A 39 6.45 -17.24 6.50
N PRO A 40 7.77 -17.36 6.30
CA PRO A 40 8.42 -16.92 5.06
C PRO A 40 7.86 -17.64 3.83
N LYS A 41 7.44 -18.90 3.97
CA LYS A 41 6.78 -19.67 2.90
C LYS A 41 5.43 -19.05 2.53
N THR A 42 4.59 -18.74 3.51
CA THR A 42 3.29 -18.10 3.28
C THR A 42 3.46 -16.72 2.65
N THR A 43 4.37 -15.90 3.17
CA THR A 43 4.67 -14.57 2.63
C THR A 43 5.14 -14.66 1.17
N GLN A 44 5.98 -15.64 0.82
CA GLN A 44 6.42 -15.84 -0.56
C GLN A 44 5.26 -16.18 -1.50
N TRP A 45 4.38 -17.11 -1.11
CA TRP A 45 3.19 -17.45 -1.91
C TRP A 45 2.24 -16.27 -2.06
N LEU A 46 2.04 -15.47 -1.00
CA LEU A 46 1.23 -14.24 -1.06
C LEU A 46 1.83 -13.21 -2.02
N ILE A 47 3.15 -13.00 -1.99
CA ILE A 47 3.85 -12.09 -2.92
C ILE A 47 3.67 -12.56 -4.36
N ILE A 48 3.92 -13.83 -4.65
CA ILE A 48 3.80 -14.40 -6.01
C ILE A 48 2.36 -14.26 -6.51
N GLY A 49 1.38 -14.67 -5.71
CA GLY A 49 -0.04 -14.57 -6.05
C GLY A 49 -0.46 -13.11 -6.29
N SER A 50 0.01 -12.19 -5.45
CA SER A 50 -0.26 -10.75 -5.59
C SER A 50 0.32 -10.19 -6.89
N VAL A 51 1.58 -10.51 -7.22
CA VAL A 51 2.22 -10.04 -8.46
C VAL A 51 1.47 -10.56 -9.68
N ILE A 52 1.09 -11.83 -9.71
CA ILE A 52 0.34 -12.42 -10.82
C ILE A 52 -1.03 -11.75 -10.96
N PHE A 53 -1.79 -11.66 -9.87
CA PHE A 53 -3.12 -11.05 -9.86
C PHE A 53 -3.08 -9.60 -10.37
N TRP A 54 -2.17 -8.79 -9.84
CA TRP A 54 -2.05 -7.38 -10.22
C TRP A 54 -1.49 -7.17 -11.63
N SER A 55 -0.64 -8.08 -12.12
CA SER A 55 -0.17 -8.06 -13.51
C SER A 55 -1.30 -8.39 -14.49
N LEU A 56 -2.14 -9.37 -14.17
CA LEU A 56 -3.34 -9.69 -14.94
C LEU A 56 -4.35 -8.54 -14.89
N TYR A 57 -4.57 -7.96 -13.71
CA TYR A 57 -5.43 -6.79 -13.55
C TYR A 57 -4.93 -5.65 -14.44
N ALA A 58 -3.65 -5.32 -14.40
CA ALA A 58 -3.05 -4.24 -15.20
C ALA A 58 -3.21 -4.43 -16.71
N MET A 59 -3.53 -5.64 -17.22
CA MET A 59 -3.77 -5.83 -18.65
C MET A 59 -4.94 -5.00 -19.18
N HIS A 60 -5.92 -4.63 -18.36
CA HIS A 60 -6.99 -3.73 -18.80
C HIS A 60 -6.46 -2.36 -19.25
N ALA A 61 -5.27 -1.95 -18.77
CA ALA A 61 -4.58 -0.73 -19.20
C ALA A 61 -4.02 -0.82 -20.62
N LEU A 62 -3.72 -2.02 -21.13
CA LEU A 62 -3.25 -2.18 -22.51
C LEU A 62 -4.34 -1.93 -23.55
N ILE A 63 -5.60 -2.16 -23.16
CA ILE A 63 -6.75 -2.09 -24.09
C ILE A 63 -7.25 -0.64 -24.22
N GLY A 64 -7.27 0.14 -23.13
CA GLY A 64 -7.88 1.47 -23.14
C GLY A 64 -6.93 2.66 -23.29
N TYR A 65 -5.61 2.41 -23.34
CA TYR A 65 -4.62 3.48 -23.60
C TYR A 65 -4.38 3.65 -25.10
N GLY A 66 -4.56 4.87 -25.60
CA GLY A 66 -4.21 5.25 -26.96
C GLY A 66 -2.78 5.78 -27.06
N SER A 67 -2.19 5.70 -28.25
CA SER A 67 -0.94 6.39 -28.57
C SER A 67 -1.23 7.72 -29.25
N ASN A 68 -0.93 8.84 -28.58
CA ASN A 68 -0.95 10.18 -29.16
C ASN A 68 0.49 10.69 -29.35
N PRO A 69 0.73 11.66 -30.26
CA PRO A 69 2.05 12.26 -30.45
C PRO A 69 2.60 12.95 -29.19
N SER A 70 1.72 13.34 -28.26
CA SER A 70 2.09 13.90 -26.95
C SER A 70 2.39 12.85 -25.88
N GLY A 71 2.13 11.56 -26.13
CA GLY A 71 2.35 10.48 -25.17
C GLY A 71 1.25 9.42 -25.16
N CYS A 72 1.31 8.53 -24.16
CA CYS A 72 0.37 7.42 -24.01
C CYS A 72 -0.58 7.71 -22.84
N TYR A 73 -1.84 7.99 -23.16
CA TYR A 73 -2.85 8.42 -22.21
C TYR A 73 -4.17 7.71 -22.51
N PRO A 74 -5.06 7.54 -21.51
CA PRO A 74 -6.42 7.10 -21.79
C PRO A 74 -7.08 8.11 -22.73
N SER A 75 -7.75 7.62 -23.77
CA SER A 75 -8.30 8.47 -24.82
C SER A 75 -9.30 9.49 -24.21
N PRO A 76 -9.05 10.80 -24.32
CA PRO A 76 -9.85 11.82 -23.65
C PRO A 76 -11.30 11.81 -24.17
N GLY A 77 -12.27 11.98 -23.27
CA GLY A 77 -13.70 11.98 -23.62
C GLY A 77 -14.37 10.60 -23.69
N THR A 78 -13.64 9.51 -23.44
CA THR A 78 -14.21 8.16 -23.39
C THR A 78 -14.63 7.75 -21.98
N ILE A 79 -15.61 6.83 -21.88
CA ILE A 79 -16.02 6.17 -20.61
C ILE A 79 -14.80 5.58 -19.88
N TYR A 80 -13.81 5.10 -20.63
CA TYR A 80 -12.58 4.54 -20.10
C TYR A 80 -11.73 5.56 -19.32
N SER A 81 -11.70 6.84 -19.73
CA SER A 81 -10.99 7.87 -18.97
C SER A 81 -11.64 8.13 -17.60
N LEU A 82 -12.96 7.98 -17.47
CA LEU A 82 -13.63 8.10 -16.18
C LEU A 82 -13.36 6.88 -15.31
N PHE A 83 -13.49 5.68 -15.88
CA PHE A 83 -13.16 4.42 -15.20
C PHE A 83 -11.73 4.42 -14.65
N SER A 84 -10.75 4.80 -15.47
CA SER A 84 -9.34 4.83 -15.06
C SER A 84 -9.07 5.84 -13.94
N SER A 85 -9.74 7.00 -13.94
CA SER A 85 -9.62 7.97 -12.85
C SER A 85 -10.22 7.46 -11.54
N ILE A 86 -11.41 6.85 -11.61
CA ILE A 86 -12.08 6.27 -10.44
C ILE A 86 -11.27 5.11 -9.86
N ASP A 87 -10.77 4.22 -10.71
CA ASP A 87 -9.90 3.11 -10.31
C ASP A 87 -8.61 3.61 -9.63
N ALA A 88 -7.97 4.63 -10.18
CA ALA A 88 -6.76 5.21 -9.60
C ALA A 88 -7.02 5.81 -8.21
N ILE A 89 -8.15 6.49 -8.01
CA ILE A 89 -8.56 7.05 -6.71
C ILE A 89 -8.87 5.92 -5.73
N MET A 90 -9.68 4.94 -6.14
CA MET A 90 -10.08 3.83 -5.28
C MET A 90 -8.88 3.01 -4.83
N THR A 91 -7.98 2.65 -5.74
CA THR A 91 -6.76 1.90 -5.41
C THR A 91 -5.81 2.68 -4.49
N ALA A 92 -5.69 4.00 -4.67
CA ALA A 92 -4.89 4.86 -3.81
C ALA A 92 -5.47 5.00 -2.41
N VAL A 93 -6.77 5.28 -2.30
CA VAL A 93 -7.48 5.43 -1.03
C VAL A 93 -7.49 4.11 -0.27
N LEU A 94 -7.85 3.01 -0.94
CA LEU A 94 -7.90 1.68 -0.32
C LEU A 94 -6.54 1.28 0.25
N SER A 95 -5.47 1.42 -0.54
CA SER A 95 -4.11 1.10 -0.06
C SER A 95 -3.72 1.98 1.14
N SER A 96 -4.04 3.27 1.09
CA SER A 96 -3.75 4.21 2.18
C SER A 96 -4.49 3.84 3.47
N VAL A 97 -5.78 3.55 3.38
CA VAL A 97 -6.62 3.15 4.52
C VAL A 97 -6.08 1.87 5.14
N ILE A 98 -5.80 0.85 4.32
CA ILE A 98 -5.25 -0.42 4.79
C ILE A 98 -3.90 -0.22 5.51
N MET A 99 -2.99 0.54 4.91
CA MET A 99 -1.68 0.83 5.51
C MET A 99 -1.79 1.58 6.85
N ILE A 100 -2.71 2.56 6.94
CA ILE A 100 -2.94 3.33 8.16
C ILE A 100 -3.50 2.40 9.26
N ILE A 101 -4.52 1.61 8.95
CA ILE A 101 -5.13 0.66 9.90
C ILE A 101 -4.06 -0.28 10.44
N PHE A 102 -3.32 -0.98 9.59
CA PHE A 102 -2.31 -1.93 10.04
C PHE A 102 -1.15 -1.27 10.77
N SER A 103 -0.76 -0.04 10.41
CA SER A 103 0.24 0.73 11.16
C SER A 103 -0.23 1.07 12.57
N ILE A 104 -1.48 1.52 12.73
CA ILE A 104 -2.08 1.82 14.03
C ILE A 104 -2.19 0.54 14.87
N LEU A 105 -2.69 -0.55 14.29
CA LEU A 105 -2.80 -1.85 14.97
C LEU A 105 -1.43 -2.37 15.41
N THR A 106 -0.39 -2.21 14.57
CA THR A 106 0.99 -2.56 14.91
C THR A 106 1.51 -1.74 16.09
N LEU A 107 1.27 -0.42 16.08
CA LEU A 107 1.64 0.48 17.19
C LEU A 107 0.91 0.12 18.49
N HIS A 108 -0.39 -0.18 18.41
CA HIS A 108 -1.20 -0.60 19.54
C HIS A 108 -0.66 -1.90 20.15
N ASN A 109 -0.42 -2.92 19.33
CA ASN A 109 0.13 -4.20 19.78
C ASN A 109 1.53 -4.04 20.37
N LEU A 110 2.37 -3.17 19.79
CA LEU A 110 3.70 -2.91 20.32
C LEU A 110 3.63 -2.20 21.69
N ARG A 111 2.78 -1.18 21.85
CA ARG A 111 2.59 -0.49 23.13
C ARG A 111 2.07 -1.45 24.19
N LEU A 112 1.05 -2.26 23.87
CA LEU A 112 0.49 -3.24 24.79
C LEU A 112 1.54 -4.28 25.23
N ASN A 113 2.31 -4.80 24.28
CA ASN A 113 3.40 -5.75 24.56
C ASN A 113 4.57 -5.09 25.31
N SER A 114 4.84 -3.81 25.08
CA SER A 114 5.86 -3.06 25.83
C SER A 114 5.43 -2.86 27.28
N ILE A 115 4.19 -2.45 27.53
CA ILE A 115 3.64 -2.25 28.88
C ILE A 115 3.62 -3.58 29.64
N ARG A 116 3.15 -4.66 29.01
CA ARG A 116 3.16 -6.02 29.63
C ARG A 116 4.57 -6.55 29.93
N ARG A 117 5.60 -6.08 29.22
CA ARG A 117 7.01 -6.45 29.51
C ARG A 117 7.64 -5.63 30.62
N ILE A 118 7.08 -4.45 30.94
CA ILE A 118 7.59 -3.58 32.00
C ILE A 118 7.08 -4.01 33.38
N GLN A 119 5.99 -4.79 33.46
CA GLN A 119 5.72 -5.56 34.68
C GLN A 119 6.73 -6.70 34.78
N PRO A 120 7.70 -6.64 35.72
CA PRO A 120 8.52 -7.79 36.01
C PRO A 120 7.60 -8.78 36.70
N SER A 121 7.18 -9.82 35.96
CA SER A 121 6.65 -11.02 36.59
C SER A 121 7.75 -11.56 37.50
N THR A 122 7.59 -11.29 38.79
CA THR A 122 8.23 -11.96 39.91
C THR A 122 8.36 -13.46 39.60
N MET A 123 9.57 -14.00 39.74
CA MET A 123 9.93 -15.42 39.61
C MET A 123 9.97 -16.03 38.20
N GLN A 124 11.16 -16.13 37.62
CA GLN A 124 11.92 -17.39 37.56
C GLN A 124 13.22 -17.19 36.77
N HIS A 125 14.32 -17.57 37.42
CA HIS A 125 15.63 -17.76 36.81
C HIS A 125 15.51 -18.63 35.55
N THR A 126 15.54 -18.02 34.37
CA THR A 126 15.96 -18.73 33.15
C THR A 126 17.05 -17.88 32.52
N LEU A 127 18.27 -18.42 32.48
CA LEU A 127 19.48 -17.85 31.93
C LEU A 127 19.40 -17.71 30.39
N VAL A 128 18.31 -17.14 29.88
CA VAL A 128 18.20 -16.74 28.48
C VAL A 128 18.73 -15.31 28.40
N THR A 129 19.97 -15.20 27.92
CA THR A 129 20.72 -13.97 27.62
C THR A 129 19.84 -12.75 27.35
N VAL A 130 19.61 -11.95 28.39
CA VAL A 130 19.01 -10.60 28.38
C VAL A 130 19.50 -9.72 27.21
N PRO A 131 20.78 -9.72 26.78
CA PRO A 131 21.23 -8.89 25.66
C PRO A 131 20.58 -9.21 24.31
N GLU A 132 20.30 -10.47 23.98
CA GLU A 132 19.68 -10.84 22.69
C GLU A 132 18.23 -10.35 22.58
N ARG A 133 17.46 -10.51 23.66
CA ARG A 133 16.05 -10.16 23.69
C ARG A 133 15.83 -8.66 23.58
N GLN A 134 16.70 -7.87 24.22
CA GLN A 134 16.69 -6.40 24.13
C GLN A 134 17.15 -5.90 22.75
N ARG A 135 18.17 -6.53 22.16
CA ARG A 135 18.64 -6.24 20.79
C ARG A 135 17.55 -6.51 19.75
N ARG A 136 16.81 -7.62 19.88
CA ARG A 136 15.67 -7.95 19.00
C ARG A 136 14.54 -6.93 19.10
N SER A 137 14.25 -6.42 20.30
CA SER A 137 13.25 -5.37 20.50
C SER A 137 13.64 -4.06 19.81
N LYS A 138 14.88 -3.59 20.01
CA LYS A 138 15.40 -2.37 19.36
C LYS A 138 15.35 -2.47 17.82
N ARG A 139 15.71 -3.64 17.28
CA ARG A 139 15.63 -3.92 15.84
C ARG A 139 14.19 -3.85 15.31
N ASN A 140 13.23 -4.44 16.03
CA ASN A 140 11.82 -4.37 15.65
C ASN A 140 11.27 -2.94 15.68
N THR A 141 11.69 -2.12 16.65
CA THR A 141 11.31 -0.69 16.70
C THR A 141 11.92 0.11 15.55
N GLN A 142 13.15 -0.17 15.15
CA GLN A 142 13.77 0.45 13.98
C GLN A 142 13.02 0.12 12.69
N PHE A 143 12.68 -1.16 12.47
CA PHE A 143 11.87 -1.56 11.33
C PHE A 143 10.48 -0.93 11.35
N LEU A 144 9.86 -0.75 12.52
CA LEU A 144 8.59 -0.03 12.64
C LEU A 144 8.73 1.45 12.27
N ARG A 145 9.79 2.12 12.74
CA ARG A 145 10.06 3.52 12.39
C ARG A 145 10.23 3.70 10.88
N LEU A 146 10.91 2.75 10.22
CA LEU A 146 11.04 2.72 8.76
C LEU A 146 9.67 2.55 8.08
N SER A 147 8.79 1.70 8.63
CA SER A 147 7.39 1.55 8.14
C SER A 147 6.63 2.85 8.15
N LEU A 148 6.67 3.55 9.28
CA LEU A 148 5.88 4.76 9.48
C LEU A 148 6.41 5.87 8.58
N LEU A 149 7.72 5.98 8.44
CA LEU A 149 8.33 6.89 7.47
C LEU A 149 7.90 6.56 6.05
N GLN A 150 7.90 5.28 5.68
CA GLN A 150 7.46 4.83 4.36
C GLN A 150 5.99 5.17 4.10
N VAL A 151 5.08 4.98 5.07
CA VAL A 151 3.67 5.37 4.96
C VAL A 151 3.52 6.89 4.85
N LEU A 152 4.30 7.66 5.62
CA LEU A 152 4.25 9.12 5.59
C LEU A 152 4.73 9.67 4.24
N VAL A 153 5.87 9.17 3.73
CA VAL A 153 6.38 9.49 2.40
C VAL A 153 5.38 9.09 1.32
N PHE A 154 4.75 7.92 1.47
CA PHE A 154 3.72 7.46 0.55
C PHE A 154 2.53 8.43 0.49
N ILE A 155 2.02 8.88 1.64
CA ILE A 155 0.89 9.82 1.69
C ILE A 155 1.27 11.15 1.01
N ILE A 156 2.47 11.68 1.27
CA ILE A 156 2.94 12.94 0.67
C ILE A 156 3.10 12.82 -0.85
N LEU A 157 3.69 11.72 -1.34
CA LEU A 157 3.88 11.52 -2.78
C LEU A 157 2.55 11.25 -3.50
N ASN A 158 1.62 10.53 -2.86
CA ASN A 158 0.32 10.24 -3.46
C ASN A 158 -0.64 11.41 -3.39
N SER A 159 -0.55 12.28 -2.37
CA SER A 159 -1.43 13.45 -2.28
C SER A 159 -1.25 14.37 -3.50
N GLY A 160 -0.01 14.61 -3.95
CA GLY A 160 0.27 15.38 -5.16
C GLY A 160 -0.39 14.80 -6.41
N TRP A 161 -0.25 13.49 -6.63
CA TRP A 161 -0.89 12.80 -7.75
C TRP A 161 -2.42 12.81 -7.66
N THR A 162 -2.96 12.62 -6.45
CA THR A 162 -4.41 12.57 -6.22
C THR A 162 -5.04 13.95 -6.46
N VAL A 163 -4.38 15.02 -6.02
CA VAL A 163 -4.79 16.40 -6.30
C VAL A 163 -4.79 16.68 -7.81
N PHE A 164 -3.75 16.26 -8.53
CA PHE A 164 -3.71 16.38 -9.99
C PHE A 164 -4.82 15.55 -10.68
N ALA A 165 -5.05 14.32 -10.22
CA ALA A 165 -6.10 13.46 -10.76
C ALA A 165 -7.49 14.06 -10.54
N ILE A 166 -7.78 14.57 -9.34
CA ILE A 166 -9.04 15.28 -9.02
C ILE A 166 -9.17 16.53 -9.90
N PHE A 167 -8.12 17.35 -10.00
CA PHE A 167 -8.12 18.53 -10.85
C PHE A 167 -8.44 18.16 -12.31
N SER A 168 -7.82 17.11 -12.84
CA SER A 168 -8.09 16.61 -14.20
C SER A 168 -9.51 16.05 -14.35
N ALA A 169 -10.07 15.43 -13.33
CA ALA A 169 -11.42 14.88 -13.36
C ALA A 169 -12.49 15.98 -13.27
N VAL A 170 -12.24 17.06 -12.52
CA VAL A 170 -13.15 18.20 -12.34
C VAL A 170 -13.06 19.18 -13.53
N SER A 171 -11.89 19.34 -14.14
CA SER A 171 -11.72 20.22 -15.32
C SER A 171 -12.22 19.60 -16.62
N LYS A 172 -12.29 18.27 -16.73
CA LYS A 172 -12.84 17.56 -17.91
C LYS A 172 -14.34 17.78 -18.19
N PRO A 173 -15.27 17.78 -17.21
CA PRO A 173 -16.69 18.04 -17.49
C PRO A 173 -16.96 19.46 -18.02
N ALA A 174 -16.08 20.43 -17.80
CA ALA A 174 -16.22 21.77 -18.37
C ALA A 174 -16.01 21.83 -19.90
N ALA A 175 -15.34 20.83 -20.49
CA ALA A 175 -15.12 20.75 -21.94
C ALA A 175 -16.28 20.09 -22.72
N LEU A 176 -17.19 19.40 -22.02
CA LEU A 176 -18.39 18.78 -22.62
C LEU A 176 -19.61 19.72 -22.66
N GLY A 177 -19.54 20.87 -21.97
CA GLY A 177 -20.57 21.91 -22.05
C GLY A 177 -20.56 22.74 -23.34
N HIS A 178 -19.65 22.46 -24.27
CA HIS A 178 -19.49 23.21 -25.51
C HIS A 178 -19.71 22.38 -26.80
N PHE A 179 -20.37 21.22 -26.70
CA PHE A 179 -20.96 20.58 -27.86
C PHE A 179 -22.25 21.33 -28.26
N ARG A 180 -22.08 22.36 -29.10
CA ARG A 180 -23.19 22.87 -29.92
C ARG A 180 -23.75 21.70 -30.75
N PRO A 181 -25.08 21.53 -30.85
CA PRO A 181 -25.62 20.80 -31.98
C PRO A 181 -25.29 21.59 -33.25
N GLN A 182 -24.56 20.97 -34.17
CA GLN A 182 -24.75 21.27 -35.59
C GLN A 182 -25.86 20.34 -36.05
N GLU A 183 -27.07 20.87 -36.08
CA GLU A 183 -28.08 20.76 -37.16
C GLU A 183 -29.32 21.55 -36.76
#